data_AF-A0A6N6M905-F1
#
_entry.id   AF-A0A6N6M905-F1
#
_cell.length_a   1.000
_cell.length_b   1.000
_cell.length_c   1.000
_cell.angle_alpha   90.00
_cell.angle_beta   90.00
_cell.angle_gamma   90.00
#
_symmetry.space_group_name_H-M   'P 1'
#
loop_
_entity.id
_entity.type
_entity.pdbx_description
1 polymer ?
#
loop_
_entity_poly.entity_id
_entity_poly.type
_entity_poly.pdbx_seq_one_letter_code
_entity_poly.pdbx_strand_id
1 'polypeptide(L)'
;MTNHRKKLKDETNRLKNWDYGSNAAYFITICTTNRNPFFGEIENAKMHLTDIGEIANQYWSDIPDHFPFVKLDAFVIMPDHVHGIIIIDKQIHPNNRVIQPNQFGPQSKNLGSIVRGFKAGVTKYARMNDIEFKWQSRYHDHIIRNEKSFYRIRKYIIDNPKNW
;
A
#
# COMPACT_ATOMS: atom_id res chain seq x y z
N MET A 1 -16.81 -30.34 -25.04
CA MET A 1 -15.85 -29.31 -25.47
C MET A 1 -15.66 -28.33 -24.32
N THR A 2 -14.55 -28.45 -23.59
CA THR A 2 -14.34 -27.77 -22.32
C THR A 2 -13.83 -26.35 -22.56
N ASN A 3 -14.69 -25.35 -22.32
CA ASN A 3 -14.36 -23.92 -22.44
C ASN A 3 -13.25 -23.52 -21.46
N HIS A 4 -12.00 -23.55 -21.92
CA HIS A 4 -10.89 -22.90 -21.24
C HIS A 4 -11.01 -21.38 -21.46
N ARG A 5 -11.68 -20.68 -20.54
CA ARG A 5 -11.54 -19.23 -20.43
C ARG A 5 -10.06 -18.93 -20.14
N LYS A 6 -9.33 -18.45 -21.16
CA LYS A 6 -8.02 -17.82 -21.01
C LYS A 6 -8.15 -16.74 -19.93
N LYS A 7 -7.63 -17.01 -18.74
CA LYS A 7 -7.40 -16.01 -17.69
C LYS A 7 -6.44 -14.99 -18.31
N LEU A 8 -6.95 -13.80 -18.67
CA LEU A 8 -6.10 -12.68 -19.04
C LEU A 8 -5.09 -12.49 -17.89
N LYS A 9 -3.80 -12.58 -18.18
CA LYS A 9 -2.77 -12.27 -17.19
C LYS A 9 -2.93 -10.79 -16.87
N ASP A 10 -3.37 -10.46 -15.66
CA ASP A 10 -3.30 -9.09 -15.14
C ASP A 10 -1.84 -8.64 -15.21
N GLU A 11 -1.49 -7.90 -16.26
CA GLU A 11 -0.16 -7.38 -16.47
C GLU A 11 0.19 -6.47 -15.28
N THR A 12 1.42 -6.62 -14.80
CA THR A 12 1.84 -5.86 -13.63
C THR A 12 2.21 -4.46 -14.11
N ASN A 13 1.51 -3.43 -13.63
CA ASN A 13 1.93 -2.02 -13.82
C ASN A 13 3.26 -1.67 -13.12
N ARG A 14 3.88 -2.66 -12.47
CA ARG A 14 5.19 -2.51 -11.84
C ARG A 14 6.23 -2.21 -12.91
N LEU A 15 7.10 -1.25 -12.63
CA LEU A 15 8.19 -0.89 -13.50
C LEU A 15 9.12 -2.10 -13.69
N LYS A 16 9.24 -2.54 -14.95
CA LYS A 16 10.15 -3.63 -15.32
C LYS A 16 11.59 -3.21 -14.97
N ASN A 17 12.36 -4.16 -14.46
CA ASN A 17 13.77 -3.98 -14.06
C ASN A 17 14.01 -3.04 -12.87
N TRP A 18 12.99 -2.76 -12.05
CA TRP A 18 13.16 -2.06 -10.78
C TRP A 18 13.10 -3.02 -9.58
N ASP A 19 14.06 -2.89 -8.67
CA ASP A 19 13.96 -3.56 -7.37
C ASP A 19 13.11 -2.70 -6.41
N TYR A 20 11.92 -3.19 -6.11
CA TYR A 20 10.99 -2.57 -5.17
C TYR A 20 11.38 -2.70 -3.70
N GLY A 21 12.55 -3.26 -3.40
CA GLY A 21 13.24 -3.11 -2.13
C GLY A 21 14.23 -1.94 -2.12
N SER A 22 14.46 -1.24 -3.23
CA SER A 22 15.40 -0.12 -3.31
C SER A 22 14.91 1.08 -2.49
N ASN A 23 15.87 1.86 -1.99
CA ASN A 23 15.57 3.13 -1.34
C ASN A 23 14.92 4.09 -2.33
N ALA A 24 13.67 4.44 -2.07
CA ALA A 24 12.87 5.36 -2.87
C ALA A 24 11.56 5.67 -2.14
N ALA A 25 10.87 6.70 -2.61
CA ALA A 25 9.48 6.96 -2.25
C ALA A 25 8.54 6.26 -3.23
N TYR A 26 7.52 5.59 -2.71
CA TYR A 26 6.53 4.83 -3.46
C TYR A 26 5.14 5.36 -3.11
N PHE A 27 4.43 5.90 -4.10
CA PHE A 27 3.00 6.14 -3.98
C PHE A 27 2.26 4.83 -4.20
N ILE A 28 1.31 4.50 -3.32
CA ILE A 28 0.48 3.30 -3.46
C ILE A 28 -1.01 3.60 -3.32
N THR A 29 -1.82 2.74 -3.95
CA THR A 29 -3.26 2.67 -3.75
C THR A 29 -3.66 1.23 -3.45
N ILE A 30 -4.31 1.02 -2.30
CA ILE A 30 -4.80 -0.30 -1.86
C ILE A 30 -6.32 -0.24 -1.77
N CYS A 31 -7.02 -0.95 -2.65
CA CYS A 31 -8.48 -0.92 -2.70
C CYS A 31 -9.11 -2.12 -1.98
N THR A 32 -10.30 -1.92 -1.43
CA THR A 32 -11.21 -2.99 -1.04
C THR A 32 -11.75 -3.70 -2.29
N THR A 33 -12.26 -4.91 -2.10
CA THR A 33 -12.88 -5.69 -3.19
C THR A 33 -14.10 -4.95 -3.69
N ASN A 34 -14.25 -4.88 -5.01
CA ASN A 34 -15.37 -4.22 -5.69
C ASN A 34 -15.60 -2.77 -5.27
N ARG A 35 -14.59 -2.10 -4.67
CA ARG A 35 -14.74 -0.72 -4.16
C ARG A 35 -15.84 -0.59 -3.09
N ASN A 36 -16.07 -1.64 -2.31
CA ASN A 36 -17.00 -1.58 -1.20
C ASN A 36 -16.48 -0.61 -0.11
N PRO A 37 -17.33 0.29 0.42
CA PRO A 37 -16.92 1.35 1.35
C PRO A 37 -16.74 0.85 2.80
N PHE A 38 -15.92 -0.18 3.00
CA PHE A 38 -15.75 -0.82 4.31
C PHE A 38 -15.15 0.11 5.36
N PHE A 39 -14.34 1.09 4.96
CA PHE A 39 -13.63 1.95 5.90
C PHE A 39 -14.47 3.12 6.41
N GLY A 40 -15.67 3.31 5.87
CA GLY A 40 -16.59 4.36 6.30
C GLY A 40 -17.13 5.16 5.13
N GLU A 41 -17.52 6.40 5.40
CA GLU A 41 -18.16 7.27 4.42
C GLU A 41 -17.62 8.70 4.53
N ILE A 42 -17.87 9.50 3.49
CA ILE A 42 -17.51 10.92 3.50
C ILE A 42 -18.79 11.74 3.58
N GLU A 43 -18.89 12.55 4.63
CA GLU A 43 -19.96 13.50 4.85
C GLU A 43 -19.35 14.90 5.03
N ASN A 44 -19.88 15.92 4.33
CA ASN A 44 -19.38 17.29 4.41
C ASN A 44 -17.85 17.41 4.21
N ALA A 45 -17.31 16.67 3.23
CA ALA A 45 -15.88 16.60 2.90
C ALA A 45 -14.97 16.09 4.03
N LYS A 46 -15.53 15.37 5.01
CA LYS A 46 -14.79 14.73 6.11
C LYS A 46 -14.99 13.23 6.05
N MET A 47 -13.90 12.50 6.28
CA MET A 47 -13.93 11.06 6.39
C MET A 47 -14.47 10.68 7.77
N HIS A 48 -15.53 9.86 7.80
CA HIS A 48 -16.08 9.23 8.99
C HIS A 48 -15.71 7.75 8.96
N LEU A 49 -14.77 7.35 9.81
CA LEU A 49 -14.24 5.98 9.80
C LEU A 49 -15.18 5.02 10.52
N THR A 50 -15.30 3.81 9.98
CA THR A 50 -15.82 2.65 10.71
C THR A 50 -14.74 2.07 11.62
N ASP A 51 -15.08 1.11 12.48
CA ASP A 51 -14.10 0.39 13.33
C ASP A 51 -12.94 -0.20 12.51
N ILE A 52 -13.23 -0.79 11.36
CA ILE A 52 -12.18 -1.33 10.48
C ILE A 52 -11.40 -0.23 9.76
N GLY A 53 -12.01 0.93 9.51
CA GLY A 53 -11.35 2.14 9.03
C GLY A 53 -10.35 2.70 10.04
N GLU A 54 -10.73 2.78 11.31
CA GLU A 54 -9.87 3.20 12.41
C GLU A 54 -8.67 2.25 12.59
N ILE A 55 -8.91 0.94 12.51
CA ILE A 55 -7.84 -0.05 12.57
C ILE A 55 -6.93 0.03 11.35
N ALA A 56 -7.46 0.28 10.15
CA ALA A 56 -6.63 0.52 8.98
C ALA A 56 -5.77 1.79 9.15
N ASN A 57 -6.31 2.85 9.73
CA ASN A 57 -5.56 4.07 10.04
C ASN A 57 -4.43 3.82 11.06
N GLN A 58 -4.73 3.09 12.14
CA GLN A 58 -3.76 2.72 13.16
C GLN A 58 -2.65 1.83 12.59
N TYR A 59 -3.01 0.72 11.94
CA TYR A 59 -2.02 -0.20 11.38
C TYR A 59 -1.20 0.39 10.23
N TRP A 60 -1.72 1.40 9.53
CA TRP A 60 -0.90 2.16 8.61
C TRP A 60 0.19 2.93 9.37
N SER A 61 -0.19 3.62 10.45
CA SER A 61 0.73 4.38 11.30
C SER A 61 1.79 3.51 11.99
N ASP A 62 1.45 2.25 12.31
CA ASP A 62 2.35 1.27 12.94
C ASP A 62 3.34 0.61 11.96
N ILE A 63 3.25 0.90 10.66
CA ILE A 63 4.15 0.31 9.64
C ILE A 63 5.65 0.46 10.03
N PRO A 64 6.15 1.62 10.49
CA PRO A 64 7.55 1.79 10.88
C PRO A 64 7.98 0.90 12.05
N ASP A 65 7.07 0.55 12.96
CA ASP A 65 7.38 -0.31 14.11
C ASP A 65 7.66 -1.74 13.67
N HIS A 66 6.96 -2.20 12.64
CA HIS A 66 7.19 -3.51 12.02
C HIS A 66 8.30 -3.51 10.97
N PHE A 67 8.55 -2.36 10.35
CA PHE A 67 9.55 -2.17 9.31
C PHE A 67 10.41 -0.93 9.60
N PRO A 68 11.42 -1.01 10.48
CA PRO A 68 12.20 0.16 10.93
C PRO A 68 12.98 0.91 9.83
N PHE A 69 13.09 0.33 8.64
CA PHE A 69 13.68 0.97 7.45
C PHE A 69 12.64 1.72 6.60
N VAL A 70 11.41 1.88 7.11
CA VAL A 70 10.31 2.57 6.43
C VAL A 70 10.01 3.87 7.14
N LYS A 71 9.83 4.92 6.35
CA LYS A 71 9.23 6.18 6.79
C LYS A 71 7.90 6.35 6.05
N LEU A 72 6.92 6.90 6.75
CA LEU A 72 5.64 7.27 6.16
C LEU A 72 5.65 8.75 5.81
N ASP A 73 4.93 9.08 4.74
CA ASP A 73 4.59 10.45 4.40
C ASP A 73 3.05 10.55 4.28
N ALA A 74 2.51 11.47 3.48
CA ALA A 74 1.07 11.64 3.37
C ALA A 74 0.36 10.33 3.01
N PHE A 75 -0.72 10.07 3.73
CA PHE A 75 -1.65 8.99 3.47
C PHE A 75 -3.06 9.43 3.83
N VAL A 76 -4.05 8.70 3.34
CA VAL A 76 -5.45 8.90 3.67
C VAL A 76 -6.21 7.57 3.56
N ILE A 77 -7.08 7.32 4.53
CA ILE A 77 -8.08 6.27 4.47
C ILE A 77 -9.34 6.88 3.84
N MET A 78 -9.74 6.33 2.70
CA MET A 78 -10.97 6.69 1.99
C MET A 78 -12.00 5.57 2.20
N PRO A 79 -13.29 5.78 1.89
CA PRO A 79 -14.34 4.77 2.10
C PRO A 79 -13.97 3.36 1.61
N ASP A 80 -13.41 3.26 0.39
CA ASP A 80 -13.13 1.98 -0.26
C ASP A 80 -11.65 1.71 -0.56
N HIS A 81 -10.73 2.60 -0.18
CA HIS A 81 -9.32 2.45 -0.51
C HIS A 81 -8.41 3.26 0.42
N VAL A 82 -7.13 2.95 0.34
CA VAL A 82 -6.07 3.68 1.04
C VAL A 82 -5.11 4.22 -0.01
N HIS A 83 -4.82 5.51 0.09
CA HIS A 83 -3.71 6.14 -0.63
C HIS A 83 -2.59 6.44 0.36
N GLY A 84 -1.34 6.28 -0.07
CA GLY A 84 -0.23 6.71 0.77
C GLY A 84 1.13 6.67 0.09
N ILE A 85 2.07 7.39 0.69
CA ILE A 85 3.47 7.38 0.30
C ILE A 85 4.27 6.60 1.35
N ILE A 86 4.95 5.55 0.90
CA ILE A 86 5.88 4.75 1.70
C ILE A 86 7.29 5.05 1.21
N ILE A 87 8.18 5.45 2.12
CA ILE A 87 9.60 5.70 1.82
C ILE A 87 10.42 4.55 2.39
N ILE A 88 11.11 3.83 1.52
CA ILE A 88 12.11 2.85 1.94
C ILE A 88 13.44 3.59 2.10
N ASP A 89 14.01 3.54 3.30
CA ASP A 89 15.25 4.21 3.69
C ASP A 89 16.15 3.25 4.47
N LYS A 90 16.74 2.29 3.75
CA LYS A 90 17.70 1.34 4.32
C LYS A 90 19.06 2.00 4.41
N GLN A 91 19.75 1.85 5.55
CA GLN A 91 21.15 2.24 5.64
C GLN A 91 21.98 1.43 4.64
N ILE A 92 22.62 2.13 3.70
CA ILE A 92 23.55 1.51 2.75
C ILE A 92 24.92 1.49 3.42
N HIS A 93 25.28 0.37 4.03
CA HIS A 93 26.65 0.20 4.51
C HIS A 93 27.60 0.10 3.31
N PRO A 94 28.73 0.82 3.30
CA PRO A 94 29.66 0.83 2.18
C PRO A 94 30.23 -0.55 1.83
N ASN A 95 30.27 -1.48 2.78
CA ASN A 95 30.70 -2.88 2.56
C ASN A 95 29.60 -3.78 1.97
N ASN A 96 28.38 -3.29 1.80
CA ASN A 96 27.24 -4.07 1.32
C ASN A 96 26.98 -3.90 -0.20
N ARG A 97 27.99 -3.44 -0.95
CA ARG A 97 27.97 -3.32 -2.44
C ARG A 97 27.99 -4.67 -3.17
N VAL A 98 27.68 -5.77 -2.49
CA VAL A 98 27.40 -7.03 -3.19
C VAL A 98 26.02 -6.86 -3.82
N ILE A 99 26.00 -6.73 -5.16
CA ILE A 99 24.79 -6.93 -5.95
C ILE A 99 24.35 -8.36 -5.64
N GLN A 100 23.50 -8.55 -4.63
CA GLN A 100 22.94 -9.85 -4.38
C GLN A 100 21.92 -10.09 -5.51
N PRO A 101 22.12 -11.13 -6.34
CA PRO A 101 21.09 -11.50 -7.31
C PRO A 101 19.79 -11.74 -6.55
N ASN A 102 18.64 -11.51 -7.21
CA ASN A 102 17.34 -11.85 -6.65
C ASN A 102 17.35 -13.32 -6.18
N GLN A 103 17.56 -13.55 -4.89
CA GLN A 103 17.45 -14.89 -4.31
C GLN A 103 15.97 -15.23 -4.25
N PHE A 104 15.60 -16.37 -4.82
CA PHE A 104 14.30 -16.97 -4.58
C PHE A 104 14.24 -17.37 -3.10
N GLY A 105 13.56 -16.56 -2.30
CA GLY A 105 13.38 -16.71 -0.87
C GLY A 105 12.38 -15.67 -0.34
N PRO A 106 12.02 -15.71 0.95
CA PRO A 106 11.10 -14.72 1.54
C PRO A 106 11.71 -13.31 1.47
N GLN A 107 11.34 -12.53 0.46
CA GLN A 107 11.76 -11.13 0.39
C GLN A 107 10.96 -10.32 1.43
N SER A 108 11.53 -10.11 2.61
CA SER A 108 10.90 -9.41 3.74
C SER A 108 11.14 -7.90 3.76
N LYS A 109 12.04 -7.40 2.90
CA LYS A 109 12.48 -6.00 2.87
C LYS A 109 12.11 -5.29 1.56
N ASN A 110 10.86 -5.38 1.11
CA ASN A 110 10.41 -4.68 -0.10
C ASN A 110 8.98 -4.12 0.06
N LEU A 111 8.55 -3.27 -0.89
CA LEU A 111 7.21 -2.69 -0.87
C LEU A 111 6.09 -3.74 -0.76
N GLY A 112 6.28 -4.91 -1.38
CA GLY A 112 5.30 -5.99 -1.37
C GLY A 112 5.16 -6.67 -0.01
N SER A 113 6.24 -6.82 0.76
CA SER A 113 6.18 -7.37 2.12
C SER A 113 5.53 -6.39 3.09
N ILE A 114 5.80 -5.10 2.94
CA ILE A 114 5.18 -4.03 3.74
C ILE A 114 3.66 -4.01 3.52
N VAL A 115 3.22 -3.91 2.25
CA VAL A 115 1.79 -3.89 1.92
C VAL A 115 1.10 -5.19 2.32
N ARG A 116 1.78 -6.33 2.22
CA ARG A 116 1.25 -7.61 2.71
C ARG A 116 1.04 -7.60 4.21
N GLY A 117 2.01 -7.11 4.99
CA GLY A 117 1.90 -6.99 6.44
C GLY A 117 0.70 -6.14 6.84
N PHE A 118 0.58 -4.95 6.25
CA PHE A 118 -0.58 -4.06 6.45
C PHE A 118 -1.92 -4.75 6.14
N LYS A 119 -2.06 -5.31 4.93
CA LYS A 119 -3.30 -5.99 4.52
C LYS A 119 -3.64 -7.17 5.43
N ALA A 120 -2.63 -7.93 5.87
CA ALA A 120 -2.79 -9.07 6.76
C ALA A 120 -3.26 -8.64 8.15
N GLY A 121 -2.71 -7.55 8.72
CA GLY A 121 -3.15 -6.99 9.99
C GLY A 121 -4.63 -6.63 9.97
N VAL A 122 -5.06 -5.82 9.00
CA VAL A 122 -6.48 -5.41 8.87
C VAL A 122 -7.39 -6.61 8.63
N THR A 123 -6.98 -7.56 7.79
CA THR A 123 -7.76 -8.80 7.55
C THR A 123 -7.88 -9.64 8.82
N LYS A 124 -6.82 -9.72 9.63
CA LYS A 124 -6.83 -10.45 10.90
C LYS A 124 -7.81 -9.81 11.88
N TYR A 125 -7.77 -8.48 12.02
CA TYR A 125 -8.71 -7.75 12.86
C TYR A 125 -10.16 -8.02 12.43
N ALA A 126 -10.46 -7.89 11.14
CA ALA A 126 -11.80 -8.12 10.62
C ALA A 126 -12.33 -9.52 10.98
N ARG A 127 -11.50 -10.55 10.77
CA ARG A 127 -11.86 -11.94 11.11
C ARG A 127 -12.07 -12.17 12.59
N MET A 128 -11.26 -11.53 13.45
CA MET A 128 -11.37 -11.67 14.90
C MET A 128 -12.63 -11.00 15.46
N ASN A 129 -13.20 -10.04 14.73
CA ASN A 129 -14.37 -9.27 15.13
C ASN A 129 -15.61 -9.55 14.26
N ASP A 130 -15.59 -10.64 13.48
CA ASP A 130 -16.68 -11.05 12.58
C ASP A 130 -17.16 -9.95 11.60
N ILE A 131 -16.23 -9.14 11.12
CA ILE A 131 -16.49 -8.08 10.14
C ILE A 131 -16.29 -8.63 8.73
N GLU A 132 -17.32 -8.55 7.89
CA GLU A 132 -17.17 -8.86 6.47
C GLU A 132 -16.21 -7.86 5.82
N PHE A 133 -15.07 -8.36 5.36
CA PHE A 133 -14.05 -7.51 4.76
C PHE A 133 -13.17 -8.28 3.79
N LYS A 134 -12.86 -7.65 2.65
CA LYS A 134 -11.94 -8.22 1.68
C LYS A 134 -11.23 -7.15 0.88
N TRP A 135 -9.92 -7.29 0.77
CA TRP A 135 -9.11 -6.48 -0.15
C TRP A 135 -9.25 -6.91 -1.62
N GLN A 136 -9.16 -5.96 -2.55
CA GLN A 136 -8.88 -6.26 -3.95
C GLN A 136 -7.53 -7.03 -4.04
N SER A 137 -7.42 -7.90 -5.04
CA SER A 137 -6.14 -8.52 -5.36
C SER A 137 -5.12 -7.44 -5.74
N ARG A 138 -3.86 -7.64 -5.31
CA ARG A 138 -2.74 -6.72 -5.58
C ARG A 138 -3.00 -5.31 -5.01
N TYR A 139 -2.23 -4.34 -5.48
CA TYR A 139 -2.31 -2.92 -5.19
C TYR A 139 -1.65 -2.16 -6.35
N HIS A 140 -1.94 -0.87 -6.50
CA HIS A 140 -1.25 0.00 -7.45
C HIS A 140 -0.03 0.63 -6.78
N ASP A 141 1.07 0.78 -7.52
CA ASP A 141 2.27 1.48 -7.06
C ASP A 141 2.85 2.39 -8.14
N HIS A 142 3.53 3.45 -7.71
CA HIS A 142 4.28 4.37 -8.55
C HIS A 142 5.52 4.88 -7.82
N ILE A 143 6.69 4.78 -8.46
CA ILE A 143 7.96 5.26 -7.90
C ILE A 143 8.05 6.78 -8.11
N ILE A 144 8.19 7.52 -7.01
CA ILE A 144 8.33 8.98 -7.03
C ILE A 144 9.79 9.33 -7.23
N ARG A 145 10.13 9.95 -8.36
CA ARG A 145 11.53 10.13 -8.81
C ARG A 145 12.09 11.54 -8.61
N ASN A 146 11.24 12.51 -8.29
CA ASN A 146 11.66 13.89 -8.09
C ASN A 146 10.75 14.63 -7.12
N GLU A 147 11.29 15.71 -6.54
CA GLU A 147 10.63 16.52 -5.53
C GLU A 147 9.30 17.15 -6.00
N LYS A 148 9.25 17.65 -7.24
CA LYS A 148 8.00 18.22 -7.81
C LYS A 148 6.87 17.18 -7.85
N SER A 149 7.18 15.97 -8.30
CA SER A 149 6.22 14.86 -8.33
C SER A 149 5.81 14.44 -6.92
N PHE A 150 6.76 14.46 -5.98
CA PHE A 150 6.52 14.18 -4.57
C PHE A 150 5.48 15.14 -3.98
N TYR A 151 5.69 16.45 -4.09
CA TYR A 151 4.75 17.44 -3.54
C TYR A 151 3.37 17.37 -4.21
N ARG A 152 3.32 17.12 -5.53
CA ARG A 152 2.04 16.97 -6.24
C ARG A 152 1.24 15.77 -5.71
N ILE A 153 1.90 14.63 -5.51
CA ILE A 153 1.24 13.43 -4.98
C ILE A 153 0.83 13.66 -3.53
N ARG A 154 1.69 14.25 -2.70
CA ARG A 154 1.36 14.61 -1.32
C ARG A 154 0.10 15.48 -1.26
N LYS A 155 0.03 16.52 -2.09
CA LYS A 155 -1.15 17.39 -2.20
C LYS A 155 -2.40 16.62 -2.65
N TYR A 156 -2.27 15.79 -3.69
CA TYR A 156 -3.37 14.95 -4.18
C TYR A 156 -3.96 14.06 -3.07
N ILE A 157 -3.11 13.45 -2.23
CA ILE A 157 -3.53 12.61 -1.11
C ILE A 157 -4.27 13.43 -0.06
N ILE A 158 -3.71 14.56 0.37
CA ILE A 158 -4.31 15.41 1.41
C ILE A 158 -5.66 15.99 0.97
N ASP A 159 -5.77 16.35 -0.30
CA ASP A 159 -7.01 16.92 -0.85
C ASP A 159 -8.04 15.84 -1.23
N ASN A 160 -7.72 14.54 -1.13
CA ASN A 160 -8.56 13.47 -1.65
C ASN A 160 -9.96 13.40 -0.99
N PRO A 161 -10.11 13.51 0.35
CA PRO A 161 -11.44 13.50 0.97
C PRO A 161 -12.38 14.60 0.48
N LYS A 162 -11.83 15.74 0.03
CA LYS A 162 -12.62 16.86 -0.51
C LYS A 162 -13.09 16.64 -1.94
N ASN A 163 -12.46 15.71 -2.66
CA ASN A 163 -12.69 15.43 -4.07
C ASN A 163 -13.30 14.03 -4.28
N TRP A 164 -13.86 13.43 -3.22
CA TRP A 164 -14.53 12.13 -3.27
C TRP A 164 -15.85 12.19 -4.02
#